data_AF-A0A3N5PQM8-F1
#
_entry.id   AF-A0A3N5PQM8-F1
#
_cell.length_a   1.000
_cell.length_b   1.000
_cell.length_c   1.000
_cell.angle_alpha   90.00
_cell.angle_beta   90.00
_cell.angle_gamma   90.00
#
_symmetry.space_group_name_H-M   'P 1'
#
loop_
_entity.id
_entity.type
_entity.pdbx_description
1 polymer ?
#
loop_
_entity_poly.entity_id
_entity_poly.type
_entity_poly.pdbx_seq_one_letter_code
_entity_poly.pdbx_strand_id
1 'polypeptide(L)'
;MKHIKLFLIFTSITLLAACSSLLLEPAQFSWPIESVLKVDKDGFVNEERHSINFNTKALFFEETQDSLSFAGKTLHLIRNNEGYYFMTSTDFKNVYVFSVEKNAFSLQNTILVNETGLSNPAFNQRSPYIELLDDAKTYKLTSEGIQEGVK
;
A
#
# COMPACT_ATOMS: atom_id res chain seq x y z
N MET A 1 50.36 5.69 21.05
CA MET A 1 49.50 4.48 20.95
C MET A 1 48.42 4.38 22.03
N LYS A 2 48.71 4.64 23.33
CA LYS A 2 47.70 4.60 24.41
C LYS A 2 46.54 5.61 24.22
N HIS A 3 46.84 6.85 23.81
CA HIS A 3 45.83 7.88 23.60
C HIS A 3 44.91 7.60 22.38
N ILE A 4 45.43 6.97 21.33
CA ILE A 4 44.64 6.51 20.17
C ILE A 4 43.65 5.41 20.58
N LYS A 5 44.09 4.46 21.42
CA LYS A 5 43.22 3.41 21.96
C LYS A 5 42.13 3.99 22.87
N LEU A 6 42.45 5.00 23.69
CA LEU A 6 41.49 5.67 24.57
C LEU A 6 40.47 6.49 23.77
N PHE A 7 40.90 7.18 22.71
CA PHE A 7 40.03 7.89 21.78
C PHE A 7 39.07 6.91 21.07
N LEU A 8 39.57 5.79 20.54
CA LEU A 8 38.74 4.74 19.91
C LEU A 8 37.68 4.16 20.86
N ILE A 9 38.01 3.96 22.14
CA ILE A 9 37.05 3.49 23.15
C ILE A 9 35.98 4.56 23.40
N PHE A 10 36.36 5.83 23.49
CA PHE A 10 35.43 6.93 23.72
C PHE A 10 34.47 7.12 22.53
N THR A 11 34.99 7.06 21.29
CA THR A 11 34.17 7.11 20.06
C THR A 11 33.24 5.91 19.94
N SER A 12 33.66 4.72 20.40
CA SER A 12 32.82 3.52 20.40
C SER A 12 31.66 3.60 21.39
N ILE A 13 31.82 4.29 22.52
CA ILE A 13 30.75 4.46 23.53
C ILE A 13 29.71 5.49 23.06
N THR A 14 30.12 6.55 22.35
CA THR A 14 29.19 7.56 21.83
C THR A 14 28.38 7.08 20.62
N LEU A 15 28.86 6.06 19.88
CA LEU A 15 28.12 5.44 18.77
C LEU A 15 27.00 4.50 19.22
N LEU A 16 27.05 3.98 20.46
CA LEU A 16 26.00 3.12 21.03
C LEU A 16 24.85 3.90 21.66
N ALA A 17 24.99 5.21 21.87
CA ALA A 17 23.90 6.10 22.25
C ALA A 17 22.98 6.45 21.06
N ALA A 18 22.88 5.54 20.09
CA ALA A 18 21.99 5.65 18.96
C ALA A 18 20.53 5.69 19.49
N CYS A 19 19.89 6.82 19.24
CA CYS A 19 18.51 7.19 19.51
C CYS A 19 17.55 5.98 19.68
N SER A 20 17.30 5.55 20.92
CA SER A 20 16.20 4.62 21.19
C SER A 20 14.90 5.39 21.03
N SER A 21 14.21 5.23 19.90
CA SER A 21 12.84 5.71 19.75
C SER A 21 11.90 4.81 20.54
N LEU A 22 10.88 5.41 21.15
CA LEU A 22 9.77 4.65 21.72
C LEU A 22 8.99 3.99 20.57
N LEU A 23 8.92 2.66 20.56
CA LEU A 23 8.15 1.86 19.62
C LEU A 23 6.95 1.22 20.33
N LEU A 24 5.76 1.30 19.73
CA LEU A 24 4.56 0.64 20.22
C LEU A 24 4.20 -0.51 19.28
N GLU A 25 4.29 -1.75 19.77
CA GLU A 25 4.03 -2.96 18.99
C GLU A 25 3.38 -4.07 19.84
N PRO A 26 2.45 -4.89 19.29
CA PRO A 26 1.95 -4.80 17.92
C PRO A 26 0.85 -3.74 17.77
N ALA A 27 0.91 -2.95 16.71
CA ALA A 27 -0.19 -2.10 16.29
C ALA A 27 -1.07 -2.84 15.25
N GLN A 28 -2.37 -2.56 15.24
CA GLN A 28 -3.31 -3.11 14.25
C GLN A 28 -3.90 -1.96 13.45
N PHE A 29 -3.48 -1.82 12.19
CA PHE A 29 -3.86 -0.70 11.34
C PHE A 29 -4.99 -0.99 10.35
N SER A 30 -5.49 -2.22 10.35
CA SER A 30 -6.41 -2.71 9.32
C SER A 30 -7.73 -1.95 9.28
N TRP A 31 -8.23 -1.77 8.07
CA TRP A 31 -9.61 -1.32 7.88
C TRP A 31 -10.55 -2.51 7.85
N PRO A 32 -11.73 -2.42 8.50
CA PRO A 32 -12.66 -3.55 8.58
C PRO A 32 -13.33 -3.88 7.24
N ILE A 33 -13.43 -2.91 6.33
CA ILE A 33 -14.06 -3.04 5.03
C ILE A 33 -13.32 -2.16 4.02
N GLU A 34 -13.37 -2.55 2.75
CA GLU A 34 -12.85 -1.73 1.67
C GLU A 34 -13.60 -0.39 1.53
N SER A 35 -12.92 0.56 0.91
CA SER A 35 -13.47 1.82 0.42
C SER A 35 -13.52 1.79 -1.10
N VAL A 36 -14.70 2.04 -1.65
CA VAL A 36 -14.96 2.09 -3.10
C VAL A 36 -15.20 3.56 -3.46
N LEU A 37 -14.19 4.20 -4.04
CA LEU A 37 -14.08 5.65 -4.14
C LEU A 37 -14.21 6.12 -5.58
N LYS A 38 -15.19 6.98 -5.87
CA LYS A 38 -15.30 7.61 -7.18
C LYS A 38 -14.18 8.63 -7.35
N VAL A 39 -13.49 8.56 -8.49
CA VAL A 39 -12.49 9.56 -8.86
C VAL A 39 -13.21 10.78 -9.42
N ASP A 40 -12.92 11.96 -8.88
CA ASP A 40 -13.50 13.20 -9.36
C ASP A 40 -12.87 13.69 -10.68
N LYS A 41 -13.40 14.79 -11.22
CA LYS A 41 -12.94 15.39 -12.47
C LYS A 41 -11.48 15.86 -12.44
N ASP A 42 -10.94 16.15 -11.26
CA ASP A 42 -9.59 16.65 -11.07
C ASP A 42 -8.60 15.50 -10.75
N GLY A 43 -9.11 14.27 -10.67
CA GLY A 43 -8.36 13.04 -10.42
C GLY A 43 -8.15 12.76 -8.93
N PHE A 44 -8.96 13.31 -8.04
CA PHE A 44 -8.88 13.07 -6.61
C PHE A 44 -9.91 12.03 -6.14
N VAL A 45 -9.56 11.34 -5.07
CA VAL A 45 -10.48 10.52 -4.28
C VAL A 45 -10.49 11.04 -2.85
N ASN A 46 -11.67 11.04 -2.23
CA ASN A 46 -11.84 11.43 -0.84
C ASN A 46 -12.49 10.28 -0.07
N GLU A 47 -11.75 9.72 0.89
CA GLU A 47 -12.24 8.74 1.85
C GLU A 47 -12.52 9.45 3.19
N GLU A 48 -13.79 9.75 3.45
CA GLU A 48 -14.23 10.48 4.64
C GLU A 48 -14.05 9.69 5.94
N ARG A 49 -14.33 8.38 5.95
CA ARG A 49 -14.32 7.60 7.20
C ARG A 49 -12.91 7.48 7.77
N HIS A 50 -11.91 7.41 6.91
CA HIS A 50 -10.51 7.34 7.29
C HIS A 50 -9.74 8.65 7.08
N SER A 51 -10.42 9.72 6.64
CA SER A 51 -9.87 11.07 6.44
C SER A 51 -8.66 11.11 5.50
N ILE A 52 -8.77 10.44 4.35
CA ILE A 52 -7.71 10.37 3.34
C ILE A 52 -8.19 11.05 2.06
N ASN A 53 -7.36 11.93 1.51
CA ASN A 53 -7.59 12.58 0.22
C ASN A 53 -6.28 12.61 -0.57
N PHE A 54 -6.29 12.13 -1.82
CA PHE A 54 -5.11 12.10 -2.68
C PHE A 54 -5.47 12.07 -4.16
N ASN A 55 -4.49 12.44 -4.99
CA ASN A 55 -4.61 12.41 -6.44
C ASN A 55 -4.22 11.03 -6.99
N THR A 56 -5.04 10.48 -7.89
CA THR A 56 -4.88 9.13 -8.47
C THR A 56 -4.29 9.15 -9.88
N LYS A 57 -4.06 10.31 -10.49
CA LYS A 57 -3.64 10.41 -11.91
C LYS A 57 -2.37 9.63 -12.20
N ALA A 58 -1.37 9.71 -11.31
CA ALA A 58 -0.12 8.97 -11.47
C ALA A 58 -0.34 7.45 -11.44
N LEU A 59 -1.24 6.97 -10.58
CA LEU A 59 -1.60 5.55 -10.47
C LEU A 59 -2.30 5.05 -11.74
N PHE A 60 -3.30 5.79 -12.24
CA PHE A 60 -4.00 5.43 -13.48
C PHE A 60 -3.09 5.50 -14.70
N PHE A 61 -2.21 6.50 -14.76
CA PHE A 61 -1.22 6.61 -15.83
C PHE A 61 -0.23 5.44 -15.79
N GLU A 62 0.27 5.04 -14.62
CA GLU A 62 1.16 3.89 -14.48
C GLU A 62 0.52 2.61 -15.06
N GLU A 63 -0.76 2.36 -14.74
CA GLU A 63 -1.48 1.17 -15.20
C GLU A 63 -1.78 1.18 -16.71
N THR A 64 -2.22 2.34 -17.23
CA THR A 64 -2.83 2.41 -18.57
C THR A 64 -1.96 3.09 -19.62
N GLN A 65 -0.95 3.84 -19.18
CA GLN A 65 -0.16 4.77 -19.99
C GLN A 65 -1.02 5.88 -20.66
N ASP A 66 -2.21 6.14 -20.12
CA ASP A 66 -3.13 7.19 -20.55
C ASP A 66 -3.42 8.16 -19.40
N SER A 67 -3.12 9.44 -19.62
CA SER A 67 -3.28 10.51 -18.62
C SER A 67 -4.74 10.84 -18.27
N LEU A 68 -5.71 10.39 -19.08
CA LEU A 68 -7.14 10.68 -18.90
C LEU A 68 -7.96 9.47 -18.44
N SER A 69 -7.33 8.30 -18.30
CA SER A 69 -8.01 7.05 -17.98
C SER A 69 -8.66 7.01 -16.59
N PHE A 70 -8.33 7.97 -15.71
CA PHE A 70 -8.93 8.12 -14.38
C PHE A 70 -10.39 8.62 -14.43
N ALA A 71 -10.80 9.28 -15.51
CA ALA A 71 -12.08 9.99 -15.57
C ALA A 71 -13.27 9.03 -15.46
N GLY A 72 -14.15 9.25 -14.49
CA GLY A 72 -15.35 8.44 -14.27
C GLY A 72 -15.08 7.04 -13.71
N LYS A 73 -13.83 6.74 -13.32
CA LYS A 73 -13.45 5.46 -12.72
C LYS A 73 -13.69 5.46 -11.21
N THR A 74 -13.59 4.26 -10.64
CA THR A 74 -13.71 4.00 -9.21
C THR A 74 -12.45 3.30 -8.73
N LEU A 75 -11.89 3.76 -7.62
CA LEU A 75 -10.73 3.16 -6.97
C LEU A 75 -11.20 2.30 -5.78
N HIS A 76 -10.76 1.05 -5.75
CA HIS A 76 -10.90 0.16 -4.61
C HIS A 76 -9.68 0.30 -3.71
N LEU A 77 -9.90 0.55 -2.43
CA LEU A 77 -8.87 0.84 -1.44
C LEU A 77 -9.12 0.06 -0.15
N ILE A 78 -8.12 -0.66 0.35
CA ILE A 78 -8.16 -1.26 1.69
C ILE A 78 -6.79 -1.16 2.37
N ARG A 79 -6.77 -1.15 3.71
CA ARG A 79 -5.54 -1.14 4.50
C ARG A 79 -5.40 -2.42 5.31
N ASN A 80 -4.25 -3.09 5.23
CA ASN A 80 -3.99 -4.33 5.97
C ASN A 80 -3.51 -4.06 7.42
N ASN A 81 -3.29 -5.13 8.20
CA ASN A 81 -2.90 -5.04 9.60
C ASN A 81 -1.53 -4.36 9.80
N GLU A 82 -0.60 -4.56 8.88
CA GLU A 82 0.75 -3.97 8.87
C GLU A 82 0.75 -2.49 8.48
N GLY A 83 -0.38 -2.01 7.96
CA GLY A 83 -0.60 -0.60 7.62
C GLY A 83 -0.35 -0.26 6.15
N TYR A 84 -0.13 -1.25 5.28
CA TYR A 84 -0.05 -1.09 3.84
C TYR A 84 -1.44 -0.91 3.22
N TYR A 85 -1.49 -0.12 2.16
CA TYR A 85 -2.70 0.17 1.39
C TYR A 85 -2.65 -0.57 0.07
N PHE A 86 -3.73 -1.28 -0.25
CA PHE A 86 -3.91 -2.02 -1.49
C PHE A 86 -4.90 -1.24 -2.35
N MET A 87 -4.50 -0.95 -3.59
CA MET A 87 -5.25 -0.12 -4.52
C MET A 87 -5.42 -0.82 -5.87
N THR A 88 -6.64 -0.83 -6.39
CA THR A 88 -6.93 -1.28 -7.75
C THR A 88 -8.21 -0.64 -8.30
N SER A 89 -8.54 -0.92 -9.55
CA SER A 89 -9.75 -0.45 -10.24
C SER A 89 -10.15 -1.47 -11.29
N THR A 90 -11.37 -1.38 -11.81
CA THR A 90 -11.73 -2.04 -13.07
C THR A 90 -10.71 -1.70 -14.16
N ASP A 91 -10.41 -2.69 -15.01
CA ASP A 91 -9.42 -2.70 -16.09
C ASP A 91 -7.95 -2.74 -15.62
N PHE A 92 -7.66 -2.62 -14.32
CA PHE A 92 -6.29 -2.73 -13.83
C PHE A 92 -5.80 -4.16 -13.94
N LYS A 93 -4.57 -4.35 -14.40
CA LYS A 93 -3.86 -5.62 -14.39
C LYS A 93 -3.25 -5.91 -13.02
N ASN A 94 -2.95 -4.85 -12.28
CA ASN A 94 -2.20 -4.90 -11.04
C ASN A 94 -3.03 -4.50 -9.81
N VAL A 95 -2.54 -4.93 -8.65
CA VAL A 95 -2.82 -4.30 -7.36
C VAL A 95 -1.57 -3.58 -6.90
N TYR A 96 -1.72 -2.30 -6.57
CA TYR A 96 -0.62 -1.46 -6.11
C TYR A 96 -0.61 -1.40 -4.59
N VAL A 97 0.55 -1.64 -4.00
CA VAL A 97 0.76 -1.64 -2.55
C VAL A 97 1.53 -0.41 -2.15
N PHE A 98 0.94 0.41 -1.29
CA PHE A 98 1.53 1.65 -0.79
C PHE A 98 1.76 1.62 0.72
N SER A 99 2.83 2.26 1.16
CA SER A 99 3.00 2.73 2.54
C SER A 99 2.69 4.23 2.62
N VAL A 100 2.65 4.78 3.84
CA VAL A 100 2.44 6.22 4.06
C VAL A 100 3.74 6.87 4.51
N GLU A 101 4.14 7.90 3.78
CA GLU A 101 5.16 8.85 4.17
C GLU A 101 4.51 10.19 4.57
N LYS A 102 5.32 11.16 4.99
CA LYS A 102 4.81 12.48 5.37
C LYS A 102 4.06 13.12 4.18
N ASN A 103 2.74 13.19 4.31
CA ASN A 103 1.81 13.73 3.31
C ASN A 103 1.87 13.01 1.94
N ALA A 104 2.26 11.74 1.90
CA ALA A 104 2.39 11.02 0.63
C ALA A 104 2.11 9.52 0.77
N PHE A 105 1.65 8.91 -0.32
CA PHE A 105 1.72 7.46 -0.51
C PHE A 105 3.02 7.11 -1.23
N SER A 106 3.72 6.11 -0.73
CA SER A 106 4.99 5.64 -1.28
C SER A 106 4.83 4.21 -1.80
N LEU A 107 4.99 4.01 -3.11
CA LEU A 107 4.80 2.70 -3.74
C LEU A 107 5.83 1.71 -3.22
N GLN A 108 5.35 0.57 -2.72
CA GLN A 108 6.19 -0.50 -2.17
C GLN A 108 6.26 -1.68 -3.12
N ASN A 109 5.14 -2.04 -3.75
CA ASN A 109 5.06 -3.18 -4.64
C ASN A 109 3.94 -3.01 -5.66
N THR A 110 4.11 -3.68 -6.80
CA THR A 110 3.10 -3.80 -7.85
C THR A 110 2.88 -5.29 -8.09
N ILE A 111 1.69 -5.77 -7.74
CA ILE A 111 1.34 -7.19 -7.81
C ILE A 111 0.54 -7.39 -9.10
N LEU A 112 1.13 -8.07 -10.09
CA LEU A 112 0.40 -8.46 -11.29
C LEU A 112 -0.62 -9.56 -10.94
N VAL A 113 -1.89 -9.32 -11.24
CA VAL A 113 -2.99 -10.25 -10.93
C VAL A 113 -3.63 -10.81 -12.20
N ASN A 114 -3.84 -9.97 -13.22
CA ASN A 114 -4.46 -10.39 -14.47
C ASN A 114 -3.95 -9.55 -15.65
N GLU A 115 -3.22 -10.16 -16.59
CA GLU A 115 -2.65 -9.44 -17.75
C GLU A 115 -3.70 -8.75 -18.65
N THR A 116 -4.96 -9.19 -18.60
CA THR A 116 -6.05 -8.61 -19.39
C THR A 116 -6.85 -7.54 -18.65
N GLY A 117 -6.54 -7.30 -17.38
CA GLY A 117 -7.31 -6.40 -16.50
C GLY A 117 -8.39 -7.11 -15.69
N LEU A 118 -8.70 -6.53 -14.52
CA LEU A 118 -9.75 -6.96 -13.60
C LEU A 118 -11.12 -6.46 -14.07
N SER A 119 -12.15 -7.27 -13.92
CA SER A 119 -13.51 -6.94 -14.40
C SER A 119 -14.34 -6.29 -13.29
N ASN A 120 -14.40 -6.92 -12.12
CA ASN A 120 -15.20 -6.48 -10.99
C ASN A 120 -14.42 -6.74 -9.68
N PRO A 121 -13.33 -5.99 -9.45
CA PRO A 121 -12.49 -6.20 -8.28
C PRO A 121 -13.21 -5.83 -6.99
N ALA A 122 -12.99 -6.60 -5.92
CA ALA A 122 -13.41 -6.26 -4.56
C ALA A 122 -12.44 -6.84 -3.53
N PHE A 123 -12.15 -6.08 -2.47
CA PHE A 123 -11.27 -6.50 -1.40
C PHE A 123 -12.03 -6.93 -0.14
N ASN A 124 -11.58 -8.01 0.47
CA ASN A 124 -11.99 -8.47 1.80
C ASN A 124 -10.78 -8.51 2.74
N GLN A 125 -10.99 -8.06 3.98
CA GLN A 125 -9.99 -8.18 5.04
C GLN A 125 -9.96 -9.64 5.56
N ARG A 126 -8.80 -10.32 5.45
CA ARG A 126 -8.62 -11.73 5.85
C ARG A 126 -7.25 -11.96 6.47
N SER A 127 -7.03 -11.54 7.72
CA SER A 127 -5.73 -11.72 8.38
C SER A 127 -5.21 -13.17 8.23
N PRO A 128 -3.98 -13.37 7.71
CA PRO A 128 -2.91 -12.39 7.51
C PRO A 128 -2.87 -11.67 6.13
N TYR A 129 -3.80 -11.93 5.22
CA TYR A 129 -3.81 -11.40 3.84
C TYR A 129 -5.00 -10.46 3.56
N ILE A 130 -4.94 -9.80 2.40
CA ILE A 130 -6.10 -9.20 1.75
C ILE A 130 -6.61 -10.18 0.71
N GLU A 131 -7.89 -10.49 0.72
CA GLU A 131 -8.50 -11.30 -0.32
C GLU A 131 -9.03 -10.37 -1.42
N LEU A 132 -8.52 -10.53 -2.64
CA LEU A 132 -9.06 -9.88 -3.84
C LEU A 132 -9.97 -10.86 -4.56
N LEU A 133 -11.21 -10.45 -4.79
CA LEU A 133 -12.19 -11.12 -5.63
C LEU A 133 -12.24 -10.41 -6.99
N ASP A 134 -12.32 -11.19 -8.06
CA ASP A 134 -12.61 -10.69 -9.41
C ASP A 134 -13.49 -11.73 -10.13
N ASP A 135 -14.79 -11.48 -10.14
CA ASP A 135 -15.83 -12.44 -10.54
C ASP A 135 -15.67 -13.82 -9.86
N ALA A 136 -15.22 -14.83 -10.61
CA ALA A 136 -15.05 -16.20 -10.12
C ALA A 136 -13.63 -16.49 -9.58
N LYS A 137 -12.71 -15.52 -9.69
CA LYS A 137 -11.31 -15.68 -9.27
C LYS A 137 -11.10 -15.06 -7.88
N THR A 138 -10.19 -15.65 -7.12
CA THR A 138 -9.81 -15.16 -5.80
C THR A 138 -8.31 -15.22 -5.63
N TYR A 139 -7.74 -14.17 -5.07
CA TYR A 139 -6.31 -14.02 -4.83
C TYR A 139 -6.06 -13.62 -3.38
N LYS A 140 -5.05 -14.21 -2.76
CA LYS A 140 -4.61 -13.85 -1.41
C LYS A 140 -3.37 -12.98 -1.52
N LEU A 141 -3.50 -11.72 -1.13
CA LEU A 141 -2.50 -10.69 -1.31
C LEU A 141 -1.82 -10.35 0.02
N THR A 142 -0.50 -10.24 -0.01
CA THR A 142 0.34 -9.68 1.04
C THR A 142 1.08 -8.46 0.48
N SER A 143 1.81 -7.70 1.30
CA SER A 143 2.65 -6.60 0.79
C SER A 143 3.68 -7.09 -0.23
N GLU A 144 4.14 -8.33 -0.08
CA GLU A 144 5.18 -8.93 -0.92
C GLU A 144 4.66 -9.55 -2.22
N GLY A 145 3.35 -9.82 -2.32
CA GLY A 145 2.77 -10.46 -3.50
C GLY A 145 1.61 -11.40 -3.22
N ILE A 146 1.32 -12.27 -4.18
CA ILE A 146 0.29 -13.30 -4.08
C ILE A 146 0.83 -14.46 -3.24
N GLN A 147 0.13 -14.79 -2.15
CA GLN A 147 0.39 -15.98 -1.36
C GLN A 147 -0.25 -17.19 -2.04
N GLU A 148 0.53 -18.23 -2.33
CA GLU A 148 0.09 -19.43 -3.07
C GLU A 148 -1.25 -19.97 -2.56
N GLY A 149 -2.22 -20.06 -3.47
CA GLY A 149 -3.57 -20.54 -3.18
C GLY A 149 -4.60 -20.22 -4.26
N VAL A 150 -4.21 -20.12 -5.53
CA VAL A 150 -5.18 -20.20 -6.63
C VAL A 150 -5.66 -21.65 -6.69
N LYS A 151 -6.91 -21.89 -6.32
CA LYS A 151 -7.65 -23.09 -6.74
C LYS A 151 -8.45 -22.75 -7.97
#